data_AF-A0A067BTU9-F1
#
_entry.id   AF-A0A067BTU9-F1
#
_cell.length_a   1.000
_cell.length_b   1.000
_cell.length_c   1.000
_cell.angle_alpha   90.00
_cell.angle_beta   90.00
_cell.angle_gamma   90.00
#
_symmetry.space_group_name_H-M   'P 1'
#
loop_
_entity.id
_entity.type
_entity.pdbx_description
1 polymer ?
#
loop_
_entity_poly.entity_id
_entity_poly.type
_entity_poly.pdbx_seq_one_letter_code
_entity_poly.pdbx_strand_id
1 'polypeptide(L)'
;MVSATADSSDFVSRFHALYKANAVSSVSTLSHPKVLAQLAPFKLSWDSLPTLLQQAMLWDLGLVIATVNGAEKLVQVYPLCSASMDNLFFPPATFLSLEGTSPQICPSAAYTNYTRQYVASGPGLTPAIR
;
A
#
# COMPACT_ATOMS: atom_id res chain seq x y z
N MET A 1 -17.64 2.35 -17.63
CA MET A 1 -17.84 3.15 -16.40
C MET A 1 -16.59 2.93 -15.54
N VAL A 2 -15.71 3.92 -15.47
CA VAL A 2 -14.53 3.85 -14.59
C VAL A 2 -15.06 4.02 -13.17
N SER A 3 -14.96 2.97 -12.36
CA SER A 3 -15.40 3.02 -10.96
C SER A 3 -14.61 4.11 -10.25
N ALA A 4 -15.29 4.99 -9.50
CA ALA A 4 -14.73 6.11 -8.73
C ALA A 4 -13.72 5.71 -7.62
N THR A 5 -13.25 4.46 -7.65
CA THR A 5 -12.28 3.85 -6.73
C THR A 5 -10.89 3.66 -7.35
N ALA A 6 -10.72 3.95 -8.66
CA ALA A 6 -9.43 3.81 -9.34
C ALA A 6 -8.40 4.88 -8.93
N ASP A 7 -8.88 6.04 -8.45
CA ASP A 7 -8.05 7.21 -8.14
C ASP A 7 -7.77 7.39 -6.64
N SER A 8 -8.22 6.47 -5.78
CA SER A 8 -8.00 6.50 -4.33
C SER A 8 -7.12 5.35 -3.88
N SER A 9 -6.19 5.63 -2.96
CA SER A 9 -5.36 4.61 -2.31
C SER A 9 -5.99 4.07 -1.03
N ASP A 10 -7.29 4.29 -0.81
CA ASP A 10 -8.05 3.63 0.25
C ASP A 10 -8.26 2.14 -0.06
N PHE A 11 -7.17 1.38 0.04
CA PHE A 11 -7.22 -0.06 -0.12
C PHE A 11 -7.93 -0.74 1.05
N VAL A 12 -8.05 -0.10 2.22
CA VAL A 12 -8.80 -0.64 3.36
C VAL A 12 -10.26 -0.84 2.95
N SER A 13 -10.90 0.20 2.43
CA SER A 13 -12.28 0.11 1.94
C SER A 13 -12.41 -0.87 0.79
N ARG A 14 -11.44 -0.92 -0.13
CA ARG A 14 -11.48 -1.85 -1.27
C ARG A 14 -11.38 -3.31 -0.83
N PHE A 15 -10.45 -3.64 0.05
CA PHE A 15 -10.30 -5.01 0.55
C PHE A 15 -11.50 -5.43 1.41
N HIS A 16 -12.06 -4.50 2.19
CA HIS A 16 -13.28 -4.76 2.95
C HIS A 16 -14.49 -5.00 2.03
N ALA A 17 -14.63 -4.23 0.94
CA ALA A 17 -15.68 -4.45 -0.07
C ALA A 17 -15.53 -5.81 -0.77
N LEU A 18 -14.30 -6.18 -1.15
CA LEU A 18 -13.98 -7.49 -1.72
C LEU A 18 -14.31 -8.63 -0.73
N TYR A 19 -13.97 -8.46 0.54
CA TYR A 19 -14.31 -9.42 1.59
C TYR A 19 -15.83 -9.59 1.71
N LYS A 20 -16.59 -8.49 1.75
CA LYS A 20 -18.06 -8.52 1.76
C LYS A 20 -18.67 -9.17 0.50
N ALA A 21 -17.97 -9.10 -0.62
CA ALA A 21 -18.33 -9.77 -1.86
C ALA A 21 -17.88 -11.25 -1.92
N ASN A 22 -17.35 -11.80 -0.83
CA ASN A 22 -16.80 -13.16 -0.73
C ASN A 22 -15.65 -13.43 -1.71
N ALA A 23 -14.91 -12.40 -2.10
CA ALA A 23 -13.68 -12.58 -2.86
C ALA A 23 -12.60 -13.24 -1.99
N VAL A 24 -11.71 -13.99 -2.64
CA VAL A 24 -10.60 -14.67 -1.97
C VAL A 24 -9.28 -14.09 -2.48
N SER A 25 -8.32 -13.92 -1.59
CA SER A 25 -6.97 -13.46 -1.92
C SER A 25 -5.99 -14.59 -1.62
N SER A 26 -5.11 -14.88 -2.58
CA SER A 26 -4.03 -15.87 -2.43
C SER A 26 -2.67 -15.21 -2.16
N VAL A 27 -2.66 -13.91 -1.86
CA VAL A 27 -1.44 -13.15 -1.60
C VAL A 27 -0.92 -13.53 -0.21
N SER A 28 0.38 -13.78 -0.10
CA SER A 28 1.04 -14.02 1.18
C SER A 28 0.88 -12.79 2.08
N THR A 29 0.70 -13.01 3.38
CA THR A 29 0.65 -11.95 4.37
C THR A 29 1.61 -12.28 5.51
N LEU A 30 2.16 -11.24 6.13
CA LEU A 30 3.07 -11.38 7.26
C LEU A 30 2.51 -10.58 8.43
N SER A 31 2.47 -11.18 9.61
CA SER A 31 2.07 -10.46 10.83
C SER A 31 3.12 -9.41 11.21
N HIS A 32 2.69 -8.35 11.89
CA HIS A 32 3.57 -7.31 12.39
C HIS A 32 3.16 -6.86 13.80
N PRO A 33 4.10 -6.54 14.72
CA PRO A 33 3.76 -6.13 16.09
C PRO A 33 2.77 -4.97 16.18
N LYS A 34 2.86 -3.98 15.26
CA LYS A 34 1.89 -2.87 15.19
C LYS A 34 0.46 -3.35 14.90
N VAL A 35 0.31 -4.35 14.04
CA VAL A 35 -1.00 -4.94 13.74
C VAL A 35 -1.53 -5.68 14.96
N LEU A 36 -0.69 -6.49 15.61
CA LEU A 36 -1.09 -7.24 16.80
C LEU A 36 -1.55 -6.30 17.93
N ALA A 37 -0.89 -5.16 18.08
CA ALA A 37 -1.29 -4.12 19.03
C ALA A 37 -2.68 -3.51 18.71
N GLN A 38 -3.01 -3.34 17.43
CA GLN A 38 -4.34 -2.86 17.00
C GLN A 38 -5.44 -3.92 17.21
N LEU A 39 -5.10 -5.22 17.11
CA LEU A 39 -6.07 -6.31 17.28
C LEU A 39 -6.34 -6.67 18.74
N ALA A 40 -5.37 -6.45 19.63
CA ALA A 40 -5.45 -6.83 21.04
C ALA A 40 -6.70 -6.29 21.77
N PRO A 41 -7.13 -5.03 21.62
CA PRO A 41 -8.34 -4.51 22.25
C PRO A 41 -9.63 -5.26 21.86
N PHE A 42 -9.64 -5.87 20.67
CA PHE A 42 -10.78 -6.61 20.13
C PHE A 42 -10.69 -8.12 20.40
N LYS A 43 -9.64 -8.59 21.10
CA LYS A 43 -9.34 -10.01 21.32
C LYS A 43 -9.26 -10.82 20.03
N LEU A 44 -8.86 -10.18 18.93
CA LEU A 44 -8.67 -10.83 17.64
C LEU A 44 -7.22 -11.29 17.49
N SER A 45 -7.01 -12.46 16.86
CA SER A 45 -5.69 -12.92 16.46
C SER A 45 -5.48 -12.64 14.96
N TRP A 46 -4.23 -12.43 14.56
CA TRP A 46 -3.89 -12.23 13.15
C TRP A 46 -4.41 -13.36 12.25
N ASP A 47 -4.22 -14.61 12.67
CA ASP A 47 -4.60 -15.79 11.89
C ASP A 47 -6.13 -16.00 11.83
N SER A 48 -6.90 -15.35 12.71
CA SER A 48 -8.36 -15.37 12.65
C SER A 48 -8.93 -14.46 11.57
N LEU A 49 -8.12 -13.52 11.06
CA LEU A 49 -8.55 -12.58 10.03
C LEU A 49 -8.46 -13.23 8.63
N PRO A 50 -9.50 -13.09 7.79
CA PRO A 50 -9.40 -13.37 6.36
C PRO A 50 -8.25 -12.60 5.70
N THR A 51 -7.60 -13.20 4.70
CA THR A 51 -6.43 -12.61 4.01
C THR A 51 -6.66 -11.19 3.50
N LEU A 52 -7.85 -10.88 3.00
CA LEU A 52 -8.20 -9.51 2.58
C LEU A 52 -8.19 -8.51 3.74
N LEU A 53 -8.67 -8.91 4.92
CA LEU A 53 -8.64 -8.04 6.11
C LEU A 53 -7.23 -7.93 6.68
N GLN A 54 -6.42 -8.98 6.57
CA GLN A 54 -5.00 -8.91 6.87
C GLN A 54 -4.28 -7.88 5.99
N GLN A 55 -4.55 -7.87 4.68
CA GLN A 55 -4.02 -6.88 3.74
C GLN A 55 -4.50 -5.46 4.08
N ALA A 56 -5.77 -5.30 4.48
CA ALA A 56 -6.32 -4.02 4.92
C ALA A 56 -5.58 -3.47 6.15
N MET A 57 -5.38 -4.30 7.18
CA MET A 57 -4.67 -3.90 8.40
C MET A 57 -3.20 -3.51 8.13
N LEU A 58 -2.53 -4.23 7.24
CA LEU A 58 -1.17 -3.88 6.84
C LEU A 58 -1.14 -2.54 6.12
N TRP A 59 -2.02 -2.34 5.13
CA TRP A 59 -2.09 -1.10 4.37
C TRP A 59 -2.41 0.12 5.24
N ASP A 60 -3.38 0.00 6.16
CA ASP A 60 -3.77 1.07 7.10
C ASP A 60 -2.57 1.57 7.93
N LEU A 61 -1.69 0.65 8.33
CA LEU A 61 -0.46 0.94 9.06
C LEU A 61 0.72 1.33 8.16
N GLY A 62 0.51 1.41 6.85
CA GLY A 62 1.55 1.70 5.85
C GLY A 62 2.57 0.59 5.70
N LEU A 63 2.21 -0.66 5.99
CA LEU A 63 3.06 -1.83 5.81
C LEU A 63 2.70 -2.53 4.50
N VAL A 64 3.71 -2.79 3.67
CA VAL A 64 3.55 -3.53 2.42
C VAL A 64 4.59 -4.63 2.31
N ILE A 65 4.30 -5.67 1.54
CA ILE A 65 5.25 -6.74 1.27
C ILE A 65 6.10 -6.35 0.07
N ALA A 66 7.42 -6.43 0.24
CA ALA A 66 8.39 -6.22 -0.82
C ALA A 66 9.42 -7.34 -0.80
N THR A 67 9.94 -7.67 -1.98
CA THR A 67 11.07 -8.61 -2.11
C THR A 67 12.37 -7.86 -1.87
N VAL A 68 13.04 -8.14 -0.75
CA VAL A 68 14.32 -7.54 -0.38
C VAL A 68 15.38 -8.65 -0.32
N ASN A 69 16.37 -8.58 -1.20
CA ASN A 69 17.43 -9.60 -1.35
C ASN A 69 16.87 -11.03 -1.57
N GLY A 70 15.82 -11.16 -2.40
CA GLY A 70 15.22 -12.45 -2.75
C GLY A 70 14.26 -13.04 -1.71
N ALA A 71 14.00 -12.32 -0.60
CA ALA A 71 13.05 -12.75 0.43
C ALA A 71 11.90 -11.73 0.57
N GLU A 72 10.68 -12.22 0.79
CA GLU A 72 9.54 -11.36 1.14
C GLU A 72 9.75 -10.75 2.53
N LYS A 73 9.64 -9.42 2.62
CA LYS A 73 9.74 -8.67 3.87
C LYS A 73 8.66 -7.60 3.92
N LEU A 74 8.22 -7.30 5.14
CA LEU A 74 7.42 -6.10 5.37
C LEU A 74 8.32 -4.87 5.33
N VAL A 75 7.90 -3.88 4.56
CA VAL A 75 8.52 -2.56 4.48
C VAL A 75 7.49 -1.49 4.84
N GLN A 76 7.97 -0.41 5.45
CA GLN A 76 7.13 0.72 5.85
C GLN A 76 7.11 1.76 4.74
N VAL A 77 5.92 2.08 4.27
CA VAL A 77 5.63 3.24 3.43
C VAL A 77 5.53 4.47 4.35
N TYR A 78 6.21 5.54 3.97
CA TYR A 78 6.17 6.82 4.65
C TYR A 78 5.51 7.86 3.71
N PRO A 79 4.23 8.22 3.93
CA PRO A 79 3.58 9.29 3.19
C PRO A 79 4.27 10.64 3.41
N LEU A 80 4.19 11.54 2.43
CA LEU A 80 4.68 12.91 2.56
C LEU A 80 3.74 13.75 3.44
N CYS A 81 4.30 14.63 4.27
CA CYS A 81 3.54 15.61 5.05
C CYS A 81 2.47 14.95 5.96
N SER A 82 1.31 15.58 6.11
CA SER A 82 0.14 15.06 6.83
C SER A 82 -0.72 14.12 5.97
N ALA A 83 -0.19 13.57 4.88
CA ALA A 83 -0.92 12.60 4.07
C ALA A 83 -1.01 11.25 4.79
N SER A 84 -2.10 10.54 4.51
CA SER A 84 -2.38 9.21 5.06
C SER A 84 -2.35 8.18 3.93
N MET A 85 -2.34 6.90 4.28
CA MET A 85 -2.28 5.79 3.30
C MET A 85 -3.49 5.76 2.34
N ASP A 86 -4.59 6.45 2.67
CA ASP A 86 -5.79 6.60 1.84
C ASP A 86 -5.67 7.62 0.69
N ASN A 87 -4.63 8.47 0.72
CA ASN A 87 -4.44 9.57 -0.23
C ASN A 87 -2.99 9.66 -0.76
N LEU A 88 -2.45 8.51 -1.16
CA LEU A 88 -1.12 8.38 -1.76
C LEU A 88 -1.12 8.47 -3.29
N PHE A 89 -2.24 8.15 -3.94
CA PHE A 89 -2.30 8.16 -5.39
C PHE A 89 -2.66 9.54 -5.93
N PHE A 90 -1.96 9.90 -7.01
CA PHE A 90 -2.34 11.01 -7.85
C PHE A 90 -3.37 10.53 -8.88
N PRO A 91 -4.34 11.39 -9.26
CA PRO A 91 -5.15 11.13 -10.45
C PRO A 91 -4.26 10.86 -11.66
N PRO A 92 -4.65 9.98 -12.61
CA PRO A 92 -3.84 9.64 -13.77
C PRO A 92 -3.33 10.85 -14.56
N ALA A 93 -4.15 11.89 -14.71
CA ALA A 93 -3.76 13.14 -15.36
C ALA A 93 -2.62 13.85 -14.63
N THR A 94 -2.69 13.92 -13.31
CA THR A 94 -1.62 14.48 -12.46
C THR A 94 -0.37 13.60 -12.53
N PHE A 95 -0.52 12.28 -12.51
CA PHE A 95 0.60 11.34 -12.65
C PHE A 95 1.35 11.51 -13.97
N LEU A 96 0.63 11.57 -15.10
CA LEU A 96 1.22 11.77 -16.43
C LEU A 96 1.86 13.15 -16.60
N SER A 97 1.37 14.17 -15.87
CA SER A 97 1.98 15.52 -15.89
C SER A 97 3.36 15.58 -15.21
N LEU A 98 3.77 14.53 -14.49
CA LEU A 98 5.04 14.48 -13.74
C LEU A 98 6.18 13.80 -14.50
N GLU A 99 5.98 13.44 -15.78
CA GLU A 99 7.02 12.85 -16.64
C GLU A 99 8.32 13.70 -16.67
N GLY A 100 9.48 13.03 -16.60
CA GLY A 100 10.80 13.67 -16.75
C GLY A 100 11.44 14.22 -15.47
N THR A 101 10.85 14.02 -14.29
CA THR A 101 11.43 14.46 -13.02
C THR A 101 12.48 13.45 -12.49
N SER A 102 13.65 13.96 -12.07
CA SER A 102 14.77 13.13 -11.57
C SER A 102 14.55 12.67 -10.12
N PRO A 103 15.19 11.57 -9.66
CA PRO A 103 15.11 11.12 -8.28
C PRO A 103 15.69 12.19 -7.34
N GLN A 104 14.88 12.68 -6.40
CA GLN A 104 15.35 13.56 -5.33
C GLN A 104 15.72 12.72 -4.11
N ILE A 105 16.93 12.92 -3.60
CA ILE A 105 17.37 12.33 -2.34
C ILE A 105 16.79 13.17 -1.21
N CYS A 106 15.99 12.54 -0.35
CA CYS A 106 15.40 13.21 0.81
C CYS A 106 16.21 12.86 2.07
N PRO A 107 16.84 13.84 2.72
CA PRO A 107 17.53 13.60 3.98
C PRO A 107 16.51 13.33 5.09
N SER A 108 16.77 12.32 5.90
CA SER A 108 15.98 12.00 7.10
C SER A 108 16.90 12.06 8.32
N ALA A 109 16.41 12.64 9.42
CA ALA A 109 17.10 12.60 10.70
C ALA A 109 17.01 11.22 11.38
N ALA A 110 16.06 10.37 10.96
CA ALA A 110 15.77 9.08 11.58
C ALA A 110 16.28 7.87 10.76
N TYR A 111 16.60 8.05 9.48
CA TYR A 111 17.03 6.98 8.58
C TYR A 111 18.12 7.51 7.62
N THR A 112 19.03 6.64 7.14
CA THR A 112 19.91 6.96 6.02
C THR A 112 19.06 7.36 4.81
N ASN A 113 19.42 8.49 4.17
CA ASN A 113 18.80 9.10 2.99
C ASN A 113 17.88 8.16 2.19
N TYR A 114 16.60 8.53 2.02
CA TYR A 114 15.68 7.73 1.21
C TYR A 114 15.57 8.29 -0.21
N THR A 115 15.42 7.38 -1.17
CA THR A 115 15.24 7.69 -2.59
C THR A 115 13.75 7.82 -2.91
N ARG A 116 13.35 8.96 -3.47
CA ARG A 116 11.97 9.18 -3.95
C ARG A 116 11.86 8.72 -5.40
N GLN A 117 10.93 7.83 -5.70
CA GLN A 117 10.58 7.49 -7.08
C GLN A 117 9.75 8.64 -7.68
N TYR A 118 10.29 9.31 -8.71
CA TYR A 118 9.61 10.38 -9.45
C TYR A 118 9.20 9.99 -10.86
N VAL A 119 9.83 8.96 -11.45
CA VAL A 119 9.46 8.56 -12.81
C VAL A 119 8.12 7.85 -12.77
N ALA A 120 7.10 8.61 -13.14
CA ALA A 120 5.76 8.14 -13.48
C ALA A 120 5.74 7.35 -14.80
N SER A 121 6.83 6.67 -15.16
CA SER A 121 6.94 5.98 -16.47
C SER A 121 6.10 4.71 -16.55
N GLY A 122 5.57 4.23 -15.41
CA GLY A 122 4.74 3.04 -15.31
C GLY A 122 5.10 1.91 -16.28
N PRO A 123 6.38 1.51 -16.46
CA PRO A 123 6.72 0.60 -17.55
C PRO A 123 6.12 -0.81 -17.36
N GLY A 124 5.67 -1.11 -16.13
CA GLY A 124 4.89 -2.30 -15.77
C GLY A 124 3.40 -2.04 -15.48
N LEU A 125 2.90 -0.83 -15.75
CA LEU A 125 1.47 -0.48 -15.67
C LEU A 125 0.74 -0.66 -17.01
N THR A 126 1.36 -1.36 -17.98
CA THR A 126 0.62 -1.85 -19.14
C THR A 126 -0.65 -2.54 -18.64
N PRO A 127 -1.84 -2.13 -19.11
CA PRO A 127 -3.07 -2.59 -18.51
C PRO A 127 -3.15 -4.10 -18.66
N ALA A 128 -3.08 -4.82 -17.54
CA ALA A 128 -3.66 -6.15 -17.42
C ALA A 128 -5.18 -5.98 -17.34
N ILE A 129 -5.78 -5.43 -18.39
CA ILE A 129 -7.21 -5.48 -18.63
C ILE A 129 -7.37 -6.25 -19.93
N ARG A 130 -7.60 -7.56 -19.79
CA ARG A 130 -8.45 -8.28 -20.72
C ARG A 130 -9.61 -8.82 -19.90
#